data_AF-A0A1Q3K5D6-F1
#
_entry.id   AF-A0A1Q3K5D6-F1
#
_cell.length_a   1.000
_cell.length_b   1.000
_cell.length_c   1.000
_cell.angle_alpha   90.00
_cell.angle_beta   90.00
_cell.angle_gamma   90.00
#
_symmetry.space_group_name_H-M   'P 1'
#
loop_
_entity.id
_entity.type
_entity.pdbx_description
1 polymer ?
#
loop_
_entity_poly.entity_id
_entity_poly.type
_entity_poly.pdbx_seq_one_letter_code
_entity_poly.pdbx_strand_id
1 'polypeptide(L)'
;MILLTPELRDRLLANGRLCDIDHVPVVKFFNPIGAATWLATELDEDGETLHGLADLGFGCPEVGAFNLLEMASVRLPLGLGIERDLYFEGTFPLSVYAEAARKAGRIVLDERRLREAAAASRERG
;
A
#
# COMPACT_ATOMS: atom_id res chain seq x y z
N MET A 1 9.75 0.64 -16.61
CA MET A 1 9.79 -0.34 -15.50
C MET A 1 8.37 -0.86 -15.31
N ILE A 2 8.19 -2.17 -15.11
CA ILE A 2 6.86 -2.74 -14.84
C ILE A 2 6.63 -2.66 -13.32
N LEU A 3 5.53 -2.02 -12.90
CA LEU A 3 5.21 -1.83 -11.49
C LEU A 3 4.92 -3.15 -10.77
N LEU A 4 4.21 -4.08 -11.42
CA LEU A 4 3.91 -5.41 -10.88
C LEU A 4 4.63 -6.49 -11.68
N THR A 5 5.39 -7.36 -11.01
CA THR A 5 5.82 -8.61 -11.62
C THR A 5 4.63 -9.57 -11.75
N PRO A 6 4.69 -10.61 -12.61
CA PRO A 6 3.64 -11.62 -12.70
C PRO A 6 3.30 -12.23 -11.33
N GLU A 7 4.31 -12.51 -10.50
CA GLU A 7 4.12 -13.12 -9.17
C GLU A 7 3.39 -12.19 -8.20
N LEU A 8 3.69 -10.88 -8.25
CA LEU A 8 2.98 -9.89 -7.44
C LEU A 8 1.53 -9.74 -7.93
N ARG A 9 1.32 -9.72 -9.25
CA ARG A 9 -0.02 -9.66 -9.84
C ARG A 9 -0.87 -10.87 -9.42
N ASP A 10 -0.32 -12.08 -9.50
CA ASP A 10 -1.03 -13.30 -9.12
C ASP A 10 -1.40 -13.32 -7.63
N ARG A 11 -0.49 -12.87 -6.75
CA ARG A 11 -0.77 -12.75 -5.31
C ARG A 11 -1.86 -11.71 -5.01
N LEU A 12 -1.81 -10.55 -5.65
CA LEU A 12 -2.81 -9.50 -5.47
C LEU A 12 -4.18 -9.93 -5.99
N LEU A 13 -4.26 -10.61 -7.14
CA LEU A 13 -5.50 -11.19 -7.67
C LEU A 13 -6.06 -12.29 -6.76
N ALA A 14 -5.20 -13.13 -6.18
CA ALA A 14 -5.62 -14.14 -5.24
C ALA A 14 -6.26 -13.52 -3.99
N ASN A 15 -5.69 -12.42 -3.48
CA ASN A 15 -6.30 -11.66 -2.38
C ASN A 15 -7.61 -10.99 -2.80
N GLY A 16 -7.69 -10.38 -3.99
CA GLY A 16 -8.92 -9.74 -4.48
C GLY A 16 -10.14 -10.66 -4.60
N ARG A 17 -9.92 -11.98 -4.73
CA ARG A 17 -10.99 -13.00 -4.73
C ARG A 17 -11.51 -13.35 -3.33
N LEU A 18 -10.82 -12.93 -2.27
CA LEU A 18 -11.16 -13.21 -0.89
C LEU A 18 -11.74 -11.94 -0.24
N CYS A 19 -13.06 -11.87 -0.16
CA CYS A 19 -13.74 -10.75 0.50
C CYS A 19 -13.57 -10.80 2.03
N ASP A 20 -13.66 -9.64 2.67
CA ASP A 20 -13.68 -9.46 4.13
C ASP A 20 -12.45 -9.99 4.88
N ILE A 21 -11.32 -10.10 4.19
CA ILE A 21 -10.03 -10.47 4.79
C ILE A 21 -9.15 -9.22 4.93
N ASP A 22 -8.61 -9.02 6.13
CA ASP A 22 -7.61 -7.98 6.40
C ASP A 22 -6.23 -8.47 5.94
N HIS A 23 -5.95 -8.31 4.64
CA HIS A 23 -4.75 -8.82 4.01
C HIS A 23 -3.48 -8.09 4.46
N VAL A 24 -2.36 -8.80 4.42
CA VAL A 24 -1.03 -8.19 4.58
C VAL A 24 -0.62 -7.54 3.25
N PRO A 25 -0.17 -6.27 3.23
CA PRO A 25 0.30 -5.63 2.01
C PRO A 25 1.38 -6.44 1.29
N VAL A 26 1.18 -6.61 -0.01
CA VAL A 26 2.03 -7.45 -0.88
C VAL A 26 3.08 -6.60 -1.59
N VAL A 27 2.79 -5.33 -1.84
CA VAL A 27 3.68 -4.43 -2.58
C VAL A 27 3.58 -3.02 -2.04
N LYS A 28 4.70 -2.30 -2.09
CA LYS A 28 4.79 -0.87 -1.81
C LYS A 28 5.20 -0.11 -3.07
N PHE A 29 4.52 0.99 -3.32
CA PHE A 29 4.89 1.97 -4.33
C PHE A 29 5.25 3.30 -3.68
N PHE A 30 6.07 4.11 -4.35
CA PHE A 30 6.45 5.43 -3.86
C PHE A 30 6.79 6.39 -5.00
N ASN A 31 6.60 7.67 -4.73
CA ASN A 31 7.14 8.75 -5.55
C ASN A 31 8.60 8.99 -5.14
N PRO A 32 9.60 8.74 -6.01
CA PRO A 32 11.03 8.85 -5.65
C PRO A 32 11.50 10.27 -5.36
N ILE A 33 10.70 11.29 -5.70
CA ILE A 33 11.02 12.70 -5.50
C ILE A 33 9.89 13.45 -4.76
N GLY A 34 9.05 12.71 -4.03
CA GLY A 34 7.93 13.26 -3.28
C GLY A 34 7.59 12.42 -2.05
N ALA A 35 6.57 12.82 -1.32
CA ALA A 35 6.14 12.11 -0.11
C ALA A 35 5.18 10.95 -0.39
N ALA A 36 4.62 10.87 -1.60
CA ALA A 36 3.53 9.94 -1.88
C ALA A 36 3.97 8.47 -1.81
N THR A 37 3.22 7.66 -1.08
CA THR A 37 3.47 6.23 -0.82
C THR A 37 2.16 5.46 -0.88
N TRP A 38 2.20 4.24 -1.41
CA TRP A 38 1.06 3.32 -1.45
C TRP A 38 1.48 1.93 -0.97
N LEU A 39 0.58 1.26 -0.27
CA LEU A 39 0.67 -0.16 0.07
C LEU A 39 -0.54 -0.85 -0.57
N ALA A 40 -0.33 -1.87 -1.39
CA ALA A 40 -1.43 -2.60 -2.01
C ALA A 40 -1.55 -4.02 -1.45
N THR A 41 -2.80 -4.44 -1.25
CA THR A 41 -3.20 -5.73 -0.69
C THR A 41 -3.93 -6.58 -1.72
N GLU A 42 -4.74 -5.97 -2.58
CA GLU A 42 -5.54 -6.64 -3.60
C GLU A 42 -5.39 -5.99 -4.97
N LEU A 43 -5.68 -6.78 -6.01
CA LEU A 43 -5.94 -6.31 -7.37
C LEU A 43 -7.28 -6.89 -7.79
N ASP A 44 -8.16 -6.04 -8.30
CA ASP A 44 -9.47 -6.43 -8.81
C ASP A 44 -9.35 -7.24 -10.11
N GLU A 45 -10.41 -7.95 -10.49
CA GLU A 45 -10.49 -8.79 -11.68
C GLU A 45 -10.33 -8.01 -13.00
N ASP A 46 -10.58 -6.69 -12.96
CA ASP A 46 -10.27 -5.78 -14.08
C ASP A 46 -8.77 -5.71 -14.40
N GLY A 47 -7.92 -6.16 -13.47
CA GLY A 47 -6.48 -6.23 -13.60
C GLY A 47 -5.77 -4.88 -13.50
N GLU A 48 -6.48 -3.83 -13.07
CA GLU A 48 -6.00 -2.44 -13.00
C GLU A 48 -6.29 -1.77 -11.66
N THR A 49 -7.40 -2.09 -11.00
CA THR A 49 -7.83 -1.46 -9.75
C THR A 49 -7.16 -2.14 -8.56
N LEU A 50 -6.24 -1.44 -7.91
CA LEU A 50 -5.60 -1.88 -6.67
C LEU A 50 -6.39 -1.37 -5.47
N HIS A 51 -6.39 -2.16 -4.39
CA HIS A 51 -6.90 -1.76 -3.09
C HIS A 51 -5.78 -1.78 -2.05
N GLY A 52 -5.84 -0.86 -1.08
CA GLY A 52 -4.89 -0.80 0.01
C GLY A 52 -4.88 0.55 0.72
N LEU A 53 -3.70 0.98 1.15
CA LEU A 53 -3.47 2.23 1.89
C LEU A 53 -2.66 3.22 1.05
N ALA A 54 -3.18 4.42 0.87
CA ALA A 54 -2.54 5.49 0.12
C ALA A 54 -2.21 6.67 1.03
N ASP A 55 -1.03 7.25 0.84
CA ASP A 55 -0.60 8.50 1.46
C ASP A 55 -0.06 9.40 0.36
N LEU A 56 -0.79 10.48 0.08
CA LEU A 56 -0.40 11.43 -0.97
C LEU A 56 0.51 12.56 -0.45
N GLY A 57 0.91 12.51 0.83
CA GLY A 57 1.77 13.51 1.45
C GLY A 57 1.04 14.70 2.06
N PHE A 58 -0.28 14.61 2.27
CA PHE A 58 -1.11 15.68 2.82
C PHE A 58 -1.44 15.54 4.31
N GLY A 59 -0.79 14.60 5.02
CA GLY A 59 -1.04 14.39 6.45
C GLY A 59 -2.23 13.47 6.75
N CYS A 60 -2.89 12.95 5.72
CA CYS A 60 -4.11 12.14 5.85
C CYS A 60 -4.01 10.88 4.96
N PRO A 61 -3.33 9.82 5.43
CA PRO A 61 -3.33 8.52 4.76
C PRO A 61 -4.72 7.87 4.81
N GLU A 62 -5.13 7.25 3.70
CA GLU A 62 -6.49 6.72 3.51
C GLU A 62 -6.47 5.31 2.93
N VAL A 63 -7.34 4.45 3.47
CA VAL A 63 -7.61 3.13 2.88
C VAL A 63 -8.61 3.31 1.73
N GLY A 64 -8.29 2.76 0.57
CA GLY A 64 -9.12 2.91 -0.62
C GLY A 64 -8.54 2.25 -1.86
N ALA A 65 -9.16 2.54 -3.00
CA ALA A 65 -8.75 2.04 -4.30
C ALA A 65 -7.87 3.06 -5.04
N PHE A 66 -6.98 2.56 -5.88
CA PHE A 66 -6.14 3.37 -6.78
C PHE A 66 -5.80 2.57 -8.05
N ASN A 67 -5.65 3.25 -9.19
CA ASN A 67 -5.50 2.58 -10.47
C ASN A 67 -4.02 2.41 -10.88
N LEU A 68 -3.63 1.19 -11.24
CA LEU A 68 -2.27 0.82 -11.62
C LEU A 68 -1.80 1.52 -12.90
N LEU A 69 -2.67 1.70 -13.89
CA LEU A 69 -2.32 2.40 -15.13
C LEU A 69 -2.13 3.89 -14.89
N GLU A 70 -2.99 4.51 -14.07
CA GLU A 70 -2.83 5.90 -13.66
C GLU A 70 -1.47 6.09 -12.97
N MET A 71 -1.13 5.24 -11.99
CA MET A 71 0.18 5.27 -11.33
C MET A 71 1.35 5.12 -12.32
N ALA A 72 1.24 4.19 -13.28
CA ALA A 72 2.27 4.00 -14.31
C ALA A 72 2.35 5.17 -15.32
N SER A 73 1.25 5.92 -15.48
CA SER A 73 1.18 7.08 -16.37
C SER A 73 1.80 8.35 -15.78
N VAL A 74 1.99 8.41 -14.46
CA VAL A 74 2.61 9.56 -13.79
C VAL A 74 3.97 9.87 -14.39
N ARG A 75 4.21 11.14 -14.69
CA ARG A 75 5.51 11.66 -15.16
C ARG A 75 5.99 12.70 -14.17
N LEU A 76 7.16 12.43 -13.60
CA LEU A 76 7.83 13.28 -12.64
C LEU A 76 9.06 13.92 -13.30
N PRO A 77 9.61 14.99 -12.69
CA PRO A 77 10.92 15.53 -13.04
C PRO A 77 11.99 14.44 -13.26
N LEU A 78 12.95 14.73 -14.14
CA LEU A 78 14.05 13.84 -14.50
C LEU A 78 13.62 12.54 -15.22
N GLY A 79 12.40 12.50 -15.76
CA GLY A 79 11.87 11.33 -16.47
C GLY A 79 11.49 10.18 -15.54
N LEU A 80 11.33 10.46 -14.24
CA LEU A 80 10.92 9.48 -13.24
C LEU A 80 9.41 9.25 -13.30
N GLY A 81 8.98 8.14 -12.72
CA GLY A 81 7.58 7.83 -12.47
C GLY A 81 7.41 7.33 -11.04
N ILE A 82 6.24 6.80 -10.73
CA ILE A 82 6.08 6.01 -9.51
C ILE A 82 6.95 4.76 -9.61
N GLU A 83 7.57 4.38 -8.50
CA GLU A 83 8.44 3.21 -8.40
C GLU A 83 7.88 2.17 -7.43
N ARG A 84 8.24 0.91 -7.66
CA ARG A 84 7.99 -0.18 -6.72
C ARG A 84 9.20 -0.36 -5.82
N ASP A 85 8.95 -0.52 -4.52
CA ASP A 85 9.97 -0.92 -3.56
C ASP A 85 10.30 -2.40 -3.73
N LEU A 86 11.58 -2.71 -4.02
CA LEU A 86 12.03 -4.08 -4.26
C LEU A 86 12.27 -4.89 -2.99
N TYR A 87 12.40 -4.21 -1.84
CA TYR A 87 12.77 -4.82 -0.56
C TYR A 87 11.65 -4.74 0.47
N PHE A 88 10.48 -4.23 0.07
CA PHE A 88 9.33 -4.16 0.94
C PHE A 88 8.75 -5.56 1.18
N GLU A 89 8.62 -5.92 2.46
CA GLU A 89 7.92 -7.10 2.93
C GLU A 89 6.88 -6.68 3.99
N GLY A 90 5.60 -6.90 3.70
CA GLY A 90 4.53 -6.66 4.66
C GLY A 90 4.59 -7.68 5.81
N THR A 91 4.44 -7.20 7.04
CA THR A 91 4.54 -8.04 8.26
C THR A 91 3.28 -7.99 9.14
N PHE A 92 2.36 -7.08 8.85
CA PHE A 92 1.10 -6.90 9.57
C PHE A 92 -0.09 -6.77 8.62
N PRO A 93 -1.33 -7.01 9.08
CA PRO A 93 -2.53 -6.71 8.29
C PRO A 93 -2.65 -5.22 7.94
N LEU A 94 -3.37 -4.90 6.87
CA LEU A 94 -3.57 -3.54 6.37
C LEU A 94 -4.14 -2.61 7.46
N SER A 95 -5.07 -3.11 8.28
CA SER A 95 -5.66 -2.32 9.38
C SER A 95 -4.62 -1.80 10.38
N VAL A 96 -3.54 -2.55 10.61
CA VAL A 96 -2.43 -2.14 11.49
C VAL A 96 -1.63 -1.02 10.83
N TYR A 97 -1.33 -1.15 9.55
CA TYR A 97 -0.67 -0.09 8.79
C TYR A 97 -1.52 1.19 8.74
N ALA A 98 -2.83 1.05 8.52
CA ALA A 98 -3.76 2.17 8.49
C ALA A 98 -3.83 2.89 9.84
N GLU A 99 -3.94 2.16 10.96
CA GLU A 99 -3.96 2.75 12.30
C GLU A 99 -2.63 3.43 12.66
N ALA A 100 -1.49 2.81 12.31
CA ALA A 100 -0.18 3.42 12.51
C ALA A 100 -0.04 4.70 11.67
N ALA A 101 -0.50 4.66 10.41
CA ALA A 101 -0.43 5.79 9.50
C ALA A 101 -1.31 6.94 9.94
N ARG A 102 -2.53 6.65 10.40
CA ARG A 102 -3.47 7.64 10.96
C ARG A 102 -2.87 8.36 12.16
N LYS A 103 -2.20 7.66 13.07
CA LYS A 103 -1.52 8.27 14.23
C LYS A 103 -0.32 9.12 13.83
N ALA A 104 0.41 8.72 12.79
CA ALA A 104 1.60 9.41 12.33
C ALA A 104 1.32 10.53 11.31
N GLY A 105 0.11 10.58 10.74
CA GLY A 105 -0.23 11.44 9.60
C GLY A 105 0.48 11.04 8.30
N ARG A 106 1.10 9.86 8.24
CA ARG A 106 1.81 9.34 7.06
C ARG A 106 2.01 7.84 7.16
N ILE A 107 2.21 7.14 6.04
CA ILE A 107 2.57 5.71 6.09
C ILE A 107 3.92 5.54 6.81
N VAL A 108 3.95 4.66 7.81
CA VAL A 108 5.14 4.30 8.56
C VAL A 108 5.37 2.79 8.48
N LEU A 109 6.63 2.40 8.34
CA LEU A 109 7.03 1.00 8.20
C LEU A 109 7.89 0.50 9.36
N ASP A 110 8.24 1.38 10.31
CA ASP A 110 9.06 0.96 11.44
C ASP A 110 8.29 0.04 12.38
N GLU A 111 8.94 -1.06 12.74
CA GLU A 111 8.33 -2.15 13.48
C GLU A 111 7.75 -1.70 14.83
N ARG A 112 8.38 -0.72 15.50
CA ARG A 112 7.89 -0.19 16.78
C ARG A 112 6.49 0.40 16.63
N ARG A 113 6.28 1.30 15.66
CA ARG A 113 4.96 1.92 15.42
C ARG A 113 3.91 0.90 14.99
N LEU A 114 4.29 -0.08 14.17
CA LEU A 114 3.38 -1.14 13.73
C LEU A 114 2.96 -2.05 14.90
N ARG A 115 3.89 -2.43 15.78
CA ARG A 115 3.58 -3.20 16.99
C ARG A 115 2.68 -2.42 17.95
N GLU A 116 2.94 -1.11 18.14
CA GLU A 116 2.10 -0.23 18.96
C GLU A 116 0.68 -0.12 18.39
N ALA A 117 0.52 -0.02 17.06
CA ALA A 117 -0.78 -0.01 16.41
C ALA A 117 -1.50 -1.37 16.54
N ALA A 118 -0.78 -2.48 16.34
CA ALA A 118 -1.34 -3.82 16.47
C ALA A 118 -1.84 -4.11 17.90
N ALA A 119 -1.11 -3.66 18.93
CA ALA A 119 -1.54 -3.78 20.32
C ALA A 119 -2.83 -2.98 20.58
N ALA A 120 -2.89 -1.72 20.13
CA ALA A 120 -4.06 -0.86 20.31
C ALA A 120 -5.32 -1.40 19.62
N SER A 121 -5.19 -2.14 18.50
CA SER A 121 -6.33 -2.76 17.82
C SER A 121 -6.87 -3.98 18.54
N ARG A 122 -6.06 -4.69 19.35
CA ARG A 122 -6.50 -5.83 20.16
C ARG A 122 -7.29 -5.43 21.40
N GLU A 123 -7.04 -4.23 21.93
CA GLU A 123 -7.74 -3.71 23.11
C GLU A 123 -9.14 -3.16 22.78
N ARG A 124 -9.47 -3.02 21.49
CA ARG A 124 -10.74 -2.47 21.00
C ARG A 124 -11.76 -3.52 20.53
N GLY A 125 -11.38 -4.80 20.49
CA GLY A 125 -12.24 -5.92 20.10
C GLY A 125 -12.59 -6.79 21.28
#